data_AF-A0A7R9DE98-F1
#
_entry.id   AF-A0A7R9DE98-F1
#
_cell.length_a   1.000
_cell.length_b   1.000
_cell.length_c   1.000
_cell.angle_alpha   90.00
_cell.angle_beta   90.00
_cell.angle_gamma   90.00
#
_symmetry.space_group_name_H-M   'P 1'
#
loop_
_entity.id
_entity.type
_entity.pdbx_description
1 polymer ?
#
loop_
_entity_poly.entity_id
_entity_poly.type
_entity_poly.pdbx_seq_one_letter_code
_entity_poly.pdbx_strand_id
1 'polypeptide(L)'
;GLLNDHKAIMKEIEQGMFSVFSQMDTGSSTGNIDRTHTHTEPIARVSMVHPNSPAERAVSPFNANVRSGKHLICIIDVLNLGTLQQLREPLEPVVRGVGAHSSTGIIADDLIIEFGSVNAGNFKTLQDIGTVTRYSVGKSVKLFINRENRFITLSLTPSPWSGQGLLGCTILPIERVER
;
A
#
# COMPACT_ATOMS: atom_id res chain seq x y z
N GLY A 1 -4.53 45.84 16.12
CA GLY A 1 -3.13 45.66 15.69
C GLY A 1 -2.98 44.22 15.24
N LEU A 2 -2.84 44.01 13.93
CA LEU A 2 -3.04 42.73 13.24
C LEU A 2 -2.19 41.54 13.75
N LEU A 3 -1.21 41.78 14.63
CA LEU A 3 -0.40 40.73 15.23
C LEU A 3 -1.12 39.98 16.37
N ASN A 4 -2.05 40.65 17.06
CA ASN A 4 -2.80 40.04 18.16
C ASN A 4 -3.89 39.09 17.65
N ASP A 5 -4.45 39.41 16.49
CA ASP A 5 -5.50 38.60 15.86
C ASP A 5 -4.92 37.27 15.33
N HIS A 6 -3.69 37.29 14.79
CA HIS A 6 -3.03 36.07 14.33
C HIS A 6 -2.69 35.11 15.48
N LYS A 7 -2.32 35.64 16.65
CA LYS A 7 -2.07 34.83 17.85
C LYS A 7 -3.36 34.28 18.46
N ALA A 8 -4.45 35.03 18.38
CA ALA A 8 -5.78 34.57 18.79
C ALA A 8 -6.28 33.45 17.87
N ILE A 9 -6.13 33.61 16.56
CA ILE A 9 -6.52 32.62 15.55
C ILE A 9 -5.70 31.32 15.69
N MET A 10 -4.37 31.41 15.91
CA MET A 10 -3.53 30.23 16.17
C MET A 10 -4.01 29.44 17.40
N LYS A 11 -4.39 30.17 18.46
CA LYS A 11 -4.86 29.56 19.72
C LYS A 11 -6.22 28.89 19.57
N GLU A 12 -7.12 29.46 18.77
CA GLU A 12 -8.45 28.90 18.49
C GLU A 12 -8.35 27.64 17.61
N ILE A 13 -7.42 27.60 16.66
CA ILE A 13 -7.11 26.41 15.84
C ILE A 13 -6.51 25.29 16.69
N GLU A 14 -5.56 25.59 17.57
CA GLU A 14 -4.96 24.60 18.47
C GLU A 14 -5.98 24.05 19.47
N GLN A 15 -6.86 24.90 20.01
CA GLN A 15 -7.93 24.48 20.90
C GLN A 15 -8.99 23.61 20.19
N GLY A 16 -9.34 23.96 18.95
CA GLY A 16 -10.20 23.12 18.10
C GLY A 16 -9.56 21.75 17.81
N MET A 17 -8.26 21.73 17.47
CA MET A 17 -7.53 20.50 17.17
C MET A 17 -7.38 19.62 18.40
N PHE A 18 -7.02 20.18 19.56
CA PHE A 18 -6.87 19.42 20.81
C PHE A 18 -8.22 18.91 21.37
N SER A 19 -9.32 19.65 21.19
CA SER A 19 -10.66 19.21 21.59
C SER A 19 -11.15 18.00 20.77
N VAL A 20 -10.90 18.00 19.46
CA VAL A 20 -11.26 16.89 18.57
C VAL A 20 -10.42 15.64 18.87
N PHE A 21 -9.12 15.79 19.17
CA PHE A 21 -8.25 14.65 19.47
C PHE A 21 -8.40 14.10 20.90
N SER A 22 -8.81 14.91 21.88
CA SER A 22 -9.06 14.42 23.25
C SER A 22 -10.37 13.63 23.38
N GLN A 23 -11.28 13.70 22.40
CA GLN A 23 -12.53 12.93 22.35
C GLN A 23 -12.43 11.67 21.48
N MET A 24 -11.25 11.37 20.92
CA MET A 24 -10.99 10.18 20.10
C MET A 24 -10.13 9.14 20.82
N ASP A 25 -10.28 9.03 22.14
CA ASP A 25 -10.30 7.70 22.74
C ASP A 25 -11.74 7.18 22.53
N THR A 26 -11.86 6.03 21.88
CA THR A 26 -13.09 5.42 21.33
C THR A 26 -13.57 5.93 19.95
N GLY A 27 -13.09 5.24 18.90
CA GLY A 27 -13.90 4.93 17.72
C GLY A 27 -13.98 5.99 16.62
N SER A 28 -13.45 5.63 15.45
CA SER A 28 -13.74 6.19 14.12
C SER A 28 -13.23 7.61 13.83
N SER A 29 -12.33 7.74 12.85
CA SER A 29 -12.35 8.91 11.93
C SER A 29 -11.40 8.79 10.74
N THR A 30 -12.05 8.75 9.58
CA THR A 30 -11.78 9.56 8.38
C THR A 30 -10.91 10.80 8.61
N GLY A 31 -9.69 10.75 8.08
CA GLY A 31 -8.95 11.90 7.57
C GLY A 31 -8.68 11.65 6.08
N ASN A 32 -9.56 12.18 5.22
CA ASN A 32 -9.41 12.10 3.77
C ASN A 32 -8.37 13.16 3.34
N ILE A 33 -7.09 12.78 3.34
CA ILE A 33 -6.17 13.30 2.34
C ILE A 33 -6.24 12.28 1.22
N ASP A 34 -7.02 12.58 0.20
CA ASP A 34 -7.01 11.84 -1.06
C ASP A 34 -5.62 12.05 -1.67
N ARG A 35 -4.66 11.23 -1.25
CA ARG A 35 -3.38 11.07 -1.92
C ARG A 35 -3.70 10.45 -3.26
N THR A 36 -4.03 11.30 -4.23
CA THR A 36 -3.68 11.02 -5.62
C THR A 36 -2.22 10.56 -5.57
N HIS A 37 -1.98 9.28 -5.89
CA HIS A 37 -0.63 8.73 -5.89
C HIS A 37 0.10 9.40 -7.07
N THR A 38 0.65 10.60 -6.84
CA THR A 38 1.35 11.42 -7.85
C THR A 38 2.69 10.83 -8.26
N HIS A 39 3.15 9.81 -7.53
CA HIS A 39 4.38 9.07 -7.78
C HIS A 39 4.00 7.61 -8.04
N THR A 40 4.02 7.20 -9.30
CA THR A 40 3.81 5.81 -9.73
C THR A 40 5.14 5.10 -10.04
N GLU A 41 6.25 5.83 -9.96
CA GLU A 41 7.57 5.29 -10.20
C GLU A 41 7.97 4.34 -9.07
N PRO A 42 8.42 3.12 -9.40
CA PRO A 42 8.85 2.19 -8.38
C PRO A 42 10.21 2.61 -7.81
N ILE A 43 10.33 2.52 -6.48
CA ILE A 43 11.53 2.87 -5.73
C ILE A 43 12.41 1.66 -5.41
N ALA A 44 11.82 0.46 -5.40
CA ALA A 44 12.53 -0.77 -5.10
C ALA A 44 11.80 -2.00 -5.66
N ARG A 45 12.52 -3.10 -5.84
CA ARG A 45 11.96 -4.41 -6.25
C ARG A 45 12.15 -5.43 -5.14
N VAL A 46 11.14 -6.25 -4.90
CA VAL A 46 11.24 -7.40 -4.00
C VAL A 46 11.84 -8.57 -4.79
N SER A 47 12.97 -9.11 -4.34
CA SER A 47 13.61 -10.25 -5.01
C SER A 47 13.15 -11.60 -4.45
N MET A 48 12.78 -11.62 -3.17
CA MET A 48 12.48 -12.85 -2.45
C MET A 48 11.64 -12.53 -1.21
N VAL A 49 10.73 -13.43 -0.87
CA VAL A 49 9.94 -13.38 0.35
C VAL A 49 10.08 -14.72 1.07
N HIS A 50 10.34 -14.69 2.37
CA HIS A 50 10.49 -15.90 3.16
C HIS A 50 9.13 -16.40 3.67
N PRO A 51 8.96 -17.73 3.78
CA PRO A 51 7.76 -18.32 4.35
C PRO A 51 7.60 -17.95 5.82
N ASN A 52 6.35 -17.79 6.25
CA ASN A 52 5.95 -17.37 7.59
C ASN A 52 6.54 -16.03 8.03
N SER A 53 6.91 -15.17 7.08
CA SER A 53 7.43 -13.83 7.35
C SER A 53 6.32 -12.78 7.46
N PRO A 54 6.58 -11.63 8.09
CA PRO A 54 5.68 -10.47 8.02
C PRO A 54 5.34 -10.03 6.59
N ALA A 55 6.29 -10.14 5.66
CA ALA A 55 6.09 -9.83 4.25
C ALA A 55 5.10 -10.77 3.56
N GLU A 56 5.19 -12.08 3.80
CA GLU A 56 4.22 -13.06 3.29
C GLU A 56 2.81 -12.83 3.87
N ARG A 57 2.73 -12.38 5.13
CA ARG A 57 1.46 -12.12 5.83
C ARG A 57 0.85 -10.74 5.55
N ALA A 58 1.47 -9.92 4.71
CA ALA A 58 0.87 -8.64 4.35
C ALA A 58 -0.51 -8.88 3.72
N VAL A 59 -1.50 -8.02 4.00
CA VAL A 59 -2.88 -8.24 3.53
C VAL A 59 -3.41 -7.00 2.83
N SER A 60 -4.16 -7.18 1.75
CA SER A 60 -4.92 -6.07 1.17
C SER A 60 -6.02 -5.65 2.14
N PRO A 61 -6.08 -4.37 2.58
CA PRO A 61 -7.15 -3.91 3.49
C PRO A 61 -8.53 -3.94 2.84
N PHE A 62 -8.61 -4.08 1.50
CA PHE A 62 -9.84 -4.26 0.77
C PHE A 62 -10.05 -5.74 0.44
N ASN A 63 -10.86 -6.44 1.25
CA ASN A 63 -11.46 -7.69 0.83
C ASN A 63 -12.46 -7.37 -0.30
N ALA A 64 -12.28 -7.95 -1.48
CA ALA A 64 -13.09 -7.68 -2.66
C ALA A 64 -14.54 -8.16 -2.48
N ASN A 65 -15.35 -7.41 -1.74
CA ASN A 65 -16.80 -7.57 -1.77
C ASN A 65 -17.62 -6.33 -1.38
N VAL A 66 -17.12 -5.11 -1.64
CA VAL A 66 -17.92 -3.89 -1.44
C VAL A 66 -18.11 -3.17 -2.77
N ARG A 67 -19.28 -3.40 -3.34
CA ARG A 67 -19.95 -2.51 -4.29
C ARG A 67 -20.20 -1.17 -3.61
N SER A 68 -19.26 -0.24 -3.71
CA SER A 68 -19.54 1.17 -3.39
C SER A 68 -18.52 2.09 -4.08
N GLY A 69 -18.86 2.49 -5.31
CA GLY A 69 -18.77 3.88 -5.76
C GLY A 69 -17.45 4.66 -5.69
N LYS A 70 -16.27 4.05 -5.51
CA LYS A 70 -14.99 4.79 -5.41
C LYS A 70 -13.81 4.12 -6.14
N HIS A 71 -14.08 3.30 -7.14
CA HIS A 71 -13.07 2.46 -7.79
C HIS A 71 -12.69 2.99 -9.19
N LEU A 72 -12.17 4.22 -9.25
CA LEU A 72 -11.55 4.77 -10.47
C LEU A 72 -10.05 4.40 -10.60
N ILE A 73 -9.52 3.52 -9.74
CA ILE A 73 -8.12 3.05 -9.81
C ILE A 73 -8.01 1.63 -10.39
N CYS A 74 -9.11 1.03 -10.89
CA CYS A 74 -9.09 -0.19 -11.71
C CYS A 74 -9.31 0.05 -13.22
N ILE A 75 -9.21 1.30 -13.71
CA ILE A 75 -9.61 1.63 -15.09
C ILE A 75 -8.78 0.89 -16.16
N ILE A 76 -7.65 0.26 -15.83
CA ILE A 76 -6.91 -0.58 -16.79
C ILE A 76 -7.16 -2.09 -16.57
N ASP A 77 -8.39 -2.49 -16.25
CA ASP A 77 -8.88 -3.85 -16.54
C ASP A 77 -10.01 -3.84 -17.61
N VAL A 78 -10.32 -2.69 -18.23
CA VAL A 78 -11.44 -2.58 -19.18
C VAL A 78 -11.08 -1.84 -20.48
N LEU A 79 -10.00 -2.23 -21.16
CA LEU A 79 -9.84 -1.94 -22.59
C LEU A 79 -9.20 -3.12 -23.34
N ASN A 80 -9.93 -4.22 -23.46
CA ASN A 80 -9.98 -4.92 -24.75
C ASN A 80 -11.40 -5.49 -24.95
N LEU A 81 -12.31 -4.58 -25.30
CA LEU A 81 -13.64 -4.95 -25.78
C LEU A 81 -13.52 -5.35 -27.26
N GLY A 82 -13.42 -6.66 -27.51
CA GLY A 82 -13.79 -7.25 -28.80
C GLY A 82 -12.81 -8.25 -29.38
N THR A 83 -12.98 -9.55 -29.08
CA THR A 83 -12.88 -10.61 -30.11
C THR A 83 -13.54 -11.93 -29.65
N LEU A 84 -14.77 -12.13 -30.15
CA LEU A 84 -15.38 -13.38 -30.64
C LEU A 84 -15.88 -14.47 -29.67
N GLN A 85 -17.22 -14.52 -29.56
CA GLN A 85 -18.03 -15.74 -29.43
C GLN A 85 -17.63 -16.79 -30.49
N GLN A 86 -17.03 -17.91 -30.10
CA GLN A 86 -17.15 -19.28 -30.65
C GLN A 86 -15.97 -20.06 -30.02
N LEU A 87 -16.14 -20.95 -29.03
CA LEU A 87 -16.77 -22.26 -29.13
C LEU A 87 -17.19 -22.69 -27.71
N ARG A 88 -18.41 -23.21 -27.59
CA ARG A 88 -18.83 -23.96 -26.41
C ARG A 88 -18.12 -25.32 -26.49
N GLU A 89 -17.34 -25.66 -25.48
CA GLU A 89 -16.89 -27.02 -25.24
C GLU A 89 -17.39 -27.45 -23.84
N PRO A 90 -17.72 -28.74 -23.64
CA PRO A 90 -18.51 -29.20 -22.52
C PRO A 90 -17.80 -28.99 -21.18
N LEU A 91 -18.59 -28.69 -20.16
CA LEU A 91 -18.15 -28.42 -18.78
C LEU A 91 -17.58 -29.71 -18.14
N GLU A 92 -16.34 -30.04 -18.46
CA GLU A 92 -15.50 -30.86 -17.58
C GLU A 92 -15.30 -30.05 -16.28
N PRO A 93 -15.38 -30.66 -15.08
CA PRO A 93 -15.15 -29.96 -13.83
C PRO A 93 -13.68 -29.56 -13.73
N VAL A 94 -13.37 -28.38 -14.26
CA VAL A 94 -12.08 -27.72 -14.11
C VAL A 94 -11.98 -27.28 -12.65
N VAL A 95 -11.52 -28.17 -11.79
CA VAL A 95 -10.78 -27.79 -10.58
C VAL A 95 -9.38 -27.38 -11.04
N ARG A 96 -9.28 -26.28 -11.79
CA ARG A 96 -8.01 -25.58 -12.05
C ARG A 96 -8.24 -24.08 -11.97
N GLY A 97 -7.75 -23.51 -10.86
CA GLY A 97 -7.09 -22.22 -10.92
C GLY A 97 -7.97 -20.97 -10.94
N VAL A 98 -8.99 -20.87 -10.09
CA VAL A 98 -9.28 -19.54 -9.51
C VAL A 98 -8.28 -19.36 -8.38
N GLY A 99 -7.05 -18.98 -8.75
CA GLY A 99 -5.94 -18.87 -7.81
C GLY A 99 -6.26 -17.84 -6.74
N ALA A 100 -6.44 -18.29 -5.50
CA ALA A 100 -6.49 -17.46 -4.29
C ALA A 100 -5.13 -16.79 -3.97
N HIS A 101 -4.35 -16.43 -4.99
CA HIS A 101 -2.91 -16.13 -4.91
C HIS A 101 -2.54 -14.67 -5.19
N SER A 102 -3.50 -13.75 -5.35
CA SER A 102 -3.17 -12.39 -5.86
C SER A 102 -3.45 -11.23 -4.90
N SER A 103 -4.14 -11.43 -3.77
CA SER A 103 -4.51 -10.34 -2.83
C SER A 103 -3.81 -10.38 -1.47
N THR A 104 -3.02 -11.42 -1.20
CA THR A 104 -2.30 -11.58 0.06
C THR A 104 -0.80 -11.68 -0.19
N GLY A 105 -0.04 -11.21 0.78
CA GLY A 105 1.41 -11.21 0.81
C GLY A 105 2.06 -10.27 -0.18
N ILE A 106 3.28 -9.88 0.17
CA ILE A 106 4.28 -9.44 -0.81
C ILE A 106 4.82 -10.70 -1.51
N ILE A 107 5.13 -10.61 -2.80
CA ILE A 107 5.75 -11.69 -3.57
C ILE A 107 7.04 -11.22 -4.25
N ALA A 108 7.80 -12.16 -4.80
CA ALA A 108 8.94 -11.83 -5.65
C ALA A 108 8.47 -11.04 -6.90
N ASP A 109 9.33 -10.14 -7.36
CA ASP A 109 9.11 -9.22 -8.48
C ASP A 109 8.06 -8.12 -8.24
N ASP A 110 7.47 -8.03 -7.04
CA ASP A 110 6.69 -6.85 -6.65
C ASP A 110 7.56 -5.58 -6.72
N LEU A 111 7.05 -4.57 -7.41
CA LEU A 111 7.66 -3.25 -7.50
C LEU A 111 7.04 -2.36 -6.42
N ILE A 112 7.83 -1.94 -5.44
CA ILE A 112 7.40 -1.05 -4.37
C ILE A 112 7.36 0.38 -4.92
N ILE A 113 6.20 1.02 -4.83
CA ILE A 113 6.00 2.43 -5.20
C ILE A 113 5.99 3.31 -3.94
N GLU A 114 5.26 2.88 -2.91
CA GLU A 114 5.20 3.55 -1.61
C GLU A 114 5.38 2.53 -0.48
N PHE A 115 6.20 2.89 0.51
CA PHE A 115 6.36 2.15 1.77
C PHE A 115 6.15 3.11 2.94
N GLY A 116 4.95 3.10 3.53
CA GLY A 116 4.56 4.04 4.57
C GLY A 116 4.62 5.49 4.07
N SER A 117 5.59 6.27 4.55
CA SER A 117 5.82 7.65 4.12
C SER A 117 6.84 7.79 2.98
N VAL A 118 7.48 6.69 2.56
CA VAL A 118 8.58 6.71 1.58
C VAL A 118 8.04 6.41 0.18
N ASN A 119 8.38 7.27 -0.79
CA ASN A 119 7.96 7.18 -2.19
C ASN A 119 9.01 7.83 -3.12
N ALA A 120 8.77 7.85 -4.43
CA ALA A 120 9.75 8.35 -5.40
C ALA A 120 10.19 9.82 -5.20
N GLY A 121 9.37 10.64 -4.54
CA GLY A 121 9.67 12.04 -4.24
C GLY A 121 10.63 12.26 -3.07
N ASN A 122 10.78 11.28 -2.16
CA ASN A 122 11.64 11.41 -0.98
C ASN A 122 12.62 10.23 -0.75
N PHE A 123 12.50 9.14 -1.51
CA PHE A 123 13.36 7.97 -1.41
C PHE A 123 14.77 8.29 -1.90
N LYS A 124 15.77 8.03 -1.05
CA LYS A 124 17.20 8.19 -1.38
C LYS A 124 17.91 6.85 -1.40
N THR A 125 17.69 6.01 -0.39
CA THR A 125 18.33 4.69 -0.27
C THR A 125 17.42 3.71 0.45
N LEU A 126 17.75 2.41 0.39
CA LEU A 126 17.05 1.38 1.17
C LEU A 126 17.06 1.62 2.69
N GLN A 127 17.95 2.48 3.21
CA GLN A 127 17.94 2.87 4.62
C GLN A 127 16.66 3.62 5.01
N ASP A 128 16.02 4.32 4.07
CA ASP A 128 14.76 5.04 4.33
C ASP A 128 13.63 4.05 4.64
N ILE A 129 13.52 2.96 3.85
CA ILE A 129 12.60 1.84 4.12
C ILE A 129 12.94 1.18 5.46
N GLY A 130 14.22 0.95 5.73
CA GLY A 130 14.70 0.40 7.00
C GLY A 130 14.32 1.28 8.20
N THR A 131 14.35 2.59 8.03
CA THR A 131 13.97 3.56 9.06
C THR A 131 12.49 3.48 9.38
N VAL A 132 11.62 3.53 8.36
CA VAL A 132 10.16 3.33 8.54
C VAL A 132 9.87 1.99 9.22
N THR A 133 10.51 0.92 8.73
CA THR A 133 10.33 -0.43 9.28
C THR A 133 10.63 -0.50 10.78
N ARG A 134 11.76 0.09 11.21
CA ARG A 134 12.19 0.08 12.62
C ARG A 134 11.24 0.89 13.52
N TYR A 135 10.81 2.07 13.08
CA TYR A 135 9.89 2.90 13.86
C TYR A 135 8.45 2.39 13.88
N SER A 136 8.11 1.47 12.97
CA SER A 136 6.78 0.88 12.85
C SER A 136 6.68 -0.56 13.35
N VAL A 137 7.65 -1.07 14.13
CA VAL A 137 7.54 -2.41 14.72
C VAL A 137 6.25 -2.54 15.53
N GLY A 138 5.48 -3.60 15.25
CA GLY A 138 4.17 -3.85 15.85
C GLY A 138 3.03 -2.96 15.35
N LYS A 139 3.31 -2.02 14.42
CA LYS A 139 2.33 -1.12 13.83
C LYS A 139 2.16 -1.41 12.35
N SER A 140 0.93 -1.29 11.86
CA SER A 140 0.62 -1.51 10.46
C SER A 140 1.20 -0.40 9.57
N VAL A 141 1.91 -0.80 8.51
CA VAL A 141 2.50 0.06 7.48
C VAL A 141 1.79 -0.23 6.16
N LYS A 142 1.29 0.83 5.52
CA LYS A 142 0.70 0.73 4.18
C LYS A 142 1.80 0.60 3.13
N LEU A 143 1.62 -0.32 2.19
CA LEU A 143 2.43 -0.44 0.98
C LEU A 143 1.55 -0.19 -0.23
N PHE A 144 2.11 0.47 -1.24
CA PHE A 144 1.55 0.55 -2.58
C PHE A 144 2.55 -0.07 -3.55
N ILE A 145 2.11 -1.11 -4.26
CA ILE A 145 2.98 -1.89 -5.14
C ILE A 145 2.39 -1.96 -6.55
N ASN A 146 3.26 -2.20 -7.53
CA ASN A 146 2.89 -2.68 -8.85
C ASN A 146 3.34 -4.13 -8.99
N ARG A 147 2.37 -5.02 -9.15
CA ARG A 147 2.54 -6.45 -9.39
C ARG A 147 2.03 -6.74 -10.79
N GLU A 148 2.92 -7.11 -11.72
CA GLU A 148 2.54 -7.46 -13.09
C GLU A 148 1.60 -6.43 -13.75
N ASN A 149 1.94 -5.14 -13.63
CA ASN A 149 1.15 -4.03 -14.17
C ASN A 149 -0.20 -3.77 -13.44
N ARG A 150 -0.40 -4.37 -12.27
CA ARG A 150 -1.55 -4.12 -11.38
C ARG A 150 -1.11 -3.41 -10.12
N PHE A 151 -1.80 -2.33 -9.79
CA PHE A 151 -1.55 -1.57 -8.58
C PHE A 151 -2.31 -2.19 -7.40
N ILE A 152 -1.58 -2.57 -6.34
CA ILE A 152 -2.14 -3.24 -5.17
C ILE A 152 -1.73 -2.45 -3.92
N THR A 153 -2.69 -2.23 -3.02
CA THR A 153 -2.40 -1.72 -1.68
C THR A 153 -2.34 -2.89 -0.70
N LEU A 154 -1.25 -2.99 0.06
CA LEU A 154 -1.07 -3.97 1.12
C LEU A 154 -0.86 -3.28 2.47
N SER A 155 -1.12 -4.02 3.53
CA SER A 155 -0.89 -3.63 4.91
C SER A 155 0.05 -4.65 5.54
N LEU A 156 1.24 -4.20 5.97
CA LEU A 156 2.27 -5.03 6.57
C LEU A 156 2.58 -4.55 7.98
N THR A 157 2.67 -5.44 8.95
CA THR A 157 3.11 -5.11 10.31
C THR A 157 4.51 -5.64 10.55
N PRO A 158 5.56 -4.79 10.62
CA PRO A 158 6.92 -5.24 10.89
C PRO A 158 7.02 -5.88 12.27
N SER A 159 7.68 -7.03 12.36
CA SER A 159 7.91 -7.71 13.64
C SER A 159 9.13 -8.62 13.56
N PRO A 160 9.78 -8.93 14.70
CA PRO A 160 10.67 -10.08 14.77
C PRO A 160 9.95 -11.33 14.27
N TRP A 161 10.69 -12.22 13.62
CA TRP A 161 10.20 -13.48 13.07
C TRP A 161 11.33 -14.53 13.13
N SER A 162 11.09 -15.75 12.67
CA SER A 162 12.06 -16.85 12.78
C SER A 162 13.33 -16.68 11.92
N GLY A 163 13.33 -15.72 11.00
CA GLY A 163 14.50 -15.36 10.19
C GLY A 163 15.10 -14.00 10.58
N GLN A 164 15.89 -13.43 9.68
CA GLN A 164 16.59 -12.17 9.94
C GLN A 164 15.71 -10.94 9.69
N GLY A 165 15.88 -9.92 10.54
CA GLY A 165 15.23 -8.62 10.38
C GLY A 165 13.76 -8.59 10.80
N LEU A 166 13.01 -7.64 10.25
CA LEU A 166 11.64 -7.30 10.69
C LEU A 166 10.55 -7.51 9.63
N LEU A 167 10.95 -7.80 8.38
CA LEU A 167 10.03 -7.95 7.24
C LEU A 167 10.04 -9.38 6.70
N GLY A 168 11.24 -9.98 6.58
CA GLY A 168 11.44 -11.28 5.94
C GLY A 168 11.27 -11.28 4.43
N CYS A 169 11.60 -10.18 3.78
CA CYS A 169 11.80 -10.10 2.33
C CYS A 169 13.14 -9.44 1.99
N THR A 170 13.66 -9.72 0.79
CA THR A 170 14.84 -9.06 0.23
C THR A 170 14.40 -7.97 -0.73
N ILE A 171 14.76 -6.73 -0.43
CA ILE A 171 14.43 -5.54 -1.23
C ILE A 171 15.70 -5.07 -1.93
N LEU A 172 15.63 -4.89 -3.24
CA LEU A 172 16.72 -4.42 -4.09
C LEU A 172 16.39 -3.01 -4.62
N PRO A 173 17.40 -2.13 -4.77
CA PRO A 173 17.19 -0.84 -5.41
C PRO A 173 16.84 -1.03 -6.89
N ILE A 174 16.03 -0.12 -7.44
CA ILE A 174 15.81 -0.03 -8.89
C ILE A 174 16.74 1.04 -9.43
N GLU A 175 17.62 0.65 -10.35
CA GLU A 175 18.40 1.62 -11.12
C GLU A 175 17.45 2.34 -12.08
N ARG A 176 17.39 3.67 -11.96
CA ARG A 176 16.69 4.49 -12.95
C ARG A 176 17.57 4.51 -14.19
N VAL A 177 17.11 3.88 -15.27
CA VAL A 177 17.68 4.14 -16.59
C VAL A 177 17.18 5.52 -17.01
N GLU A 178 18.00 6.54 -16.83
CA GLU A 178 17.78 7.84 -17.47
C GLU A 178 17.77 7.57 -18.98
N ARG A 179 16.61 7.79 -19.62
CA ARG A 179 16.45 7.76 -21.07
C ARG A 179 16.51 9.16 -21.64
#